data_AF-A0AAV1YZE6-F1
#
_entry.id   AF-A0AAV1YZE6-F1
#
_cell.length_a   1.000
_cell.length_b   1.000
_cell.length_c   1.000
_cell.angle_alpha   90.00
_cell.angle_beta   90.00
_cell.angle_gamma   90.00
#
_symmetry.space_group_name_H-M   'P 1'
#
loop_
_entity.id
_entity.type
_entity.pdbx_description
1 polymer ?
#
loop_
_entity_poly.entity_id
_entity_poly.type
_entity_poly.pdbx_seq_one_letter_code
_entity_poly.pdbx_strand_id
1 'polypeptide(L)'
;MSPYMKRPLTLQGVNSMWNHNGHPISAFKVNDHVQWFLNQMKDKPHFLQDKVVQYFQENPHKLTLIMKPDKNFEAQEQAKEKALLDSKISKLSDAERQQIYQQGNGKVPLQICEQPTNEVTYFRALVDASGLSEEDIMLLPLFTSIVTQMGAGNLSYKELDQEIQLKTGKLDVSLHLSEDPSDPLRFRQALLLSSYCLDKNIESMFSLWKDIITNVHLEDTERLTQLIQLGAAEMAQSITYSGHRYSMRKASSSLSHCAHLKEKTSGLSQITFMKQLAEKQNHEELLRRLKKLADDLFNRTPMRCSLNTTPDFMESAINSLDSFLHQLPVSEASADYKKLTVEKRLLETNHRHWRQRSNLKKHFPIFHHAFASTSLLDLQTAYEAKNQKTHFVLPFSVNYIGQSILTIPYCHPHFASLKVAAKLMSSKFLHSEIREKGGAYGGGAAIGKGGHFMFYSYRDPNVTKTLKSFSSGVEWLLEGSYSDQDITEAKLGVFSEVDAPIPPGSKGAALFLEDISDEMKEQMRNNIFSCTRQDLVNVTQKYLKNSERVGTALIGPENSYTKSEDRSWNIETNEL
;
A
#
# COMPACT_ATOMS: atom_id res chain seq x y z
N MET A 1 2.64 12.42 6.75
CA MET A 1 2.19 13.64 6.03
C MET A 1 0.93 14.18 6.71
N SER A 2 0.67 15.49 6.69
CA SER A 2 -0.57 16.04 7.27
C SER A 2 -1.80 15.63 6.43
N PRO A 3 -2.89 15.14 7.03
CA PRO A 3 -4.11 14.77 6.28
C PRO A 3 -4.91 15.98 5.79
N TYR A 4 -4.63 17.19 6.29
CA TYR A 4 -5.47 18.38 6.11
C TYR A 4 -5.29 19.14 4.79
N MET A 5 -4.49 18.62 3.85
CA MET A 5 -4.35 19.24 2.52
C MET A 5 -4.20 18.20 1.38
N LYS A 6 -5.28 17.46 1.11
CA LYS A 6 -5.58 17.05 -0.27
C LYS A 6 -5.93 18.29 -1.09
N ARG A 7 -4.93 19.10 -1.47
CA ARG A 7 -5.13 20.20 -2.42
C ARG A 7 -5.69 19.60 -3.71
N PRO A 8 -6.73 20.18 -4.35
CA PRO A 8 -7.15 19.75 -5.66
C PRO A 8 -5.98 19.83 -6.64
N LEU A 9 -5.65 18.71 -7.30
CA LEU A 9 -4.59 18.67 -8.32
C LEU A 9 -4.87 19.70 -9.43
N THR A 10 -6.15 19.96 -9.69
CA THR A 10 -6.71 21.07 -10.49
C THR A 10 -6.09 22.43 -10.17
N LEU A 11 -5.95 22.79 -8.88
CA LEU A 11 -5.32 24.06 -8.47
C LEU A 11 -3.79 23.99 -8.62
N GLN A 12 -3.18 22.86 -8.27
CA GLN A 12 -1.73 22.68 -8.38
C GLN A 12 -1.25 22.79 -9.85
N GLY A 13 -2.02 22.25 -10.80
CA GLY A 13 -1.70 22.29 -12.23
C GLY A 13 -1.79 23.68 -12.88
N VAL A 14 -2.59 24.60 -12.34
CA VAL A 14 -2.70 25.97 -12.87
C VAL A 14 -1.93 27.02 -12.06
N ASN A 15 -1.47 26.69 -10.85
CA ASN A 15 -0.86 27.67 -9.93
C ASN A 15 0.37 28.37 -10.51
N SER A 16 1.25 27.66 -11.21
CA SER A 16 2.43 28.24 -11.86
C SER A 16 2.03 29.22 -12.98
N MET A 17 1.12 28.80 -13.87
CA MET A 17 0.59 29.64 -14.94
C MET A 17 -0.06 30.91 -14.38
N TRP A 18 -0.92 30.78 -13.38
CA TRP A 18 -1.68 31.89 -12.79
C TRP A 18 -0.77 32.87 -12.03
N ASN A 19 0.24 32.36 -11.31
CA ASN A 19 1.29 33.16 -10.65
C ASN A 19 2.15 33.98 -11.64
N HIS A 20 2.13 33.62 -12.93
CA HIS A 20 2.80 34.36 -14.01
C HIS A 20 1.80 35.05 -14.95
N ASN A 21 0.63 35.44 -14.43
CA ASN A 21 -0.46 36.15 -15.13
C ASN A 21 -1.07 35.40 -16.33
N GLY A 22 -0.76 34.11 -16.51
CA GLY A 22 -1.41 33.27 -17.52
C GLY A 22 -2.85 32.94 -17.14
N HIS A 23 -3.76 32.96 -18.12
CA HIS A 23 -5.19 32.78 -17.89
C HIS A 23 -5.53 31.32 -17.52
N PRO A 24 -5.93 31.00 -16.27
CA PRO A 24 -5.97 29.61 -15.79
C PRO A 24 -7.00 28.73 -16.49
N ILE A 25 -8.07 29.29 -17.04
CA ILE A 25 -9.06 28.52 -17.83
C ILE A 25 -8.44 27.96 -19.12
N SER A 26 -7.35 28.56 -19.63
CA SER A 26 -6.67 28.04 -20.82
C SER A 26 -6.11 26.63 -20.59
N ALA A 27 -5.60 26.32 -19.40
CA ALA A 27 -5.09 24.99 -19.05
C ALA A 27 -6.18 23.89 -19.06
N PHE A 28 -7.45 24.24 -18.84
CA PHE A 28 -8.56 23.28 -18.85
C PHE A 28 -9.15 23.04 -20.25
N LYS A 29 -8.76 23.83 -21.26
CA LYS A 29 -9.18 23.66 -22.66
C LYS A 29 -8.37 22.57 -23.38
N VAL A 30 -8.26 21.39 -22.76
CA VAL A 30 -7.43 20.27 -23.23
C VAL A 30 -7.77 19.87 -24.67
N ASN A 31 -9.06 19.82 -25.02
CA ASN A 31 -9.49 19.48 -26.38
C ASN A 31 -9.00 20.49 -27.42
N ASP A 32 -9.06 21.80 -27.13
CA ASP A 32 -8.57 22.85 -28.03
C ASP A 32 -7.06 22.69 -28.28
N HIS A 33 -6.27 22.41 -27.23
CA HIS A 33 -4.82 22.21 -27.32
C HIS A 33 -4.45 20.92 -28.06
N VAL A 34 -5.19 19.83 -27.84
CA VAL A 34 -4.98 18.56 -28.54
C VAL A 34 -5.31 18.70 -30.02
N GLN A 35 -6.41 19.36 -30.39
CA GLN A 35 -6.74 19.64 -31.79
C GLN A 35 -5.73 20.57 -32.44
N TRP A 36 -5.27 21.62 -31.74
CA TRP A 36 -4.18 22.47 -32.21
C TRP A 36 -2.90 21.68 -32.47
N PHE A 37 -2.50 20.81 -31.55
CA PHE A 37 -1.30 19.98 -31.67
C PHE A 37 -1.40 18.99 -32.83
N LEU A 38 -2.52 18.28 -32.97
CA LEU A 38 -2.77 17.37 -34.09
C LEU A 38 -2.72 18.09 -35.44
N ASN A 39 -3.25 19.31 -35.52
CA ASN A 39 -3.14 20.13 -36.73
C ASN A 39 -1.69 20.55 -37.00
N GLN A 40 -0.90 20.96 -35.99
CA GLN A 40 0.52 21.25 -36.19
C GLN A 40 1.31 20.02 -36.69
N MET A 41 1.03 18.83 -36.14
CA MET A 41 1.65 17.57 -36.58
C MET A 41 1.27 17.20 -38.03
N LYS A 42 0.04 17.49 -38.44
CA LYS A 42 -0.47 17.22 -39.79
C LYS A 42 0.09 18.19 -40.83
N ASP A 43 0.13 19.47 -40.49
CA ASP A 43 0.54 20.55 -41.41
C ASP A 43 2.06 20.66 -41.55
N LYS A 44 2.84 20.11 -40.60
CA LYS A 44 4.30 20.21 -40.55
C LYS A 44 4.93 18.86 -40.19
N PRO A 45 5.37 18.04 -41.17
CA PRO A 45 5.95 16.71 -40.93
C PRO A 45 7.20 16.66 -40.02
N HIS A 46 7.84 17.80 -39.77
CA HIS A 46 9.00 17.93 -38.89
C HIS A 46 8.73 18.72 -37.60
N PHE A 47 7.47 19.00 -37.25
CA PHE A 47 7.12 19.88 -36.13
C PHE A 47 7.84 19.56 -34.81
N LEU A 48 7.94 18.28 -34.44
CA LEU A 48 8.63 17.87 -33.20
C LEU A 48 10.15 17.96 -33.34
N GLN A 49 10.69 17.58 -34.49
CA GLN A 49 12.11 17.67 -34.81
C GLN A 49 12.56 19.15 -34.75
N ASP A 50 11.79 20.07 -35.31
CA ASP A 50 12.01 21.52 -35.24
C ASP A 50 12.02 22.03 -33.78
N LYS A 51 11.13 21.51 -32.92
CA LYS A 51 11.12 21.84 -31.48
C LYS A 51 12.31 21.24 -30.73
N VAL A 52 12.77 20.04 -31.10
CA VAL A 52 13.98 19.43 -30.53
C VAL A 52 15.22 20.25 -30.90
N VAL A 53 15.35 20.65 -32.17
CA VAL A 53 16.43 21.52 -32.63
C VAL A 53 16.40 22.85 -31.85
N GLN A 54 15.26 23.54 -31.85
CA GLN A 54 15.10 24.86 -31.21
C GLN A 54 15.40 24.83 -29.69
N TYR A 55 14.82 23.88 -28.94
CA TYR A 55 14.83 23.93 -27.47
C TYR A 55 15.92 23.07 -26.83
N PHE A 56 16.49 22.10 -27.54
CA PHE A 56 17.51 21.18 -27.00
C PHE A 56 18.85 21.25 -27.74
N GLN A 57 18.86 21.26 -29.08
CA GLN A 57 20.12 21.33 -29.83
C GLN A 57 20.74 22.73 -29.74
N GLU A 58 20.04 23.75 -30.23
CA GLU A 58 20.57 25.11 -30.42
C GLU A 58 20.49 25.97 -29.16
N ASN A 59 19.60 25.64 -28.22
CA ASN A 59 19.43 26.36 -26.96
C ASN A 59 20.74 26.40 -26.15
N PRO A 60 21.30 27.58 -25.83
CA PRO A 60 22.53 27.71 -25.03
C PRO A 60 22.26 27.66 -23.52
N HIS A 61 21.00 27.79 -23.07
CA HIS A 61 20.64 27.86 -21.64
C HIS A 61 20.57 26.45 -21.03
N LYS A 62 21.75 25.83 -20.87
CA LYS A 62 21.93 24.44 -20.40
C LYS A 62 22.71 24.42 -19.07
N LEU A 63 22.26 23.58 -18.14
CA LEU A 63 22.95 23.31 -16.87
C LEU A 63 23.39 21.84 -16.82
N THR A 64 24.70 21.61 -16.69
CA THR A 64 25.25 20.29 -16.37
C THR A 64 25.63 20.24 -14.90
N LEU A 65 24.74 19.68 -14.06
CA LEU A 65 24.98 19.50 -12.64
C LEU A 65 25.64 18.14 -12.38
N ILE A 66 26.75 18.12 -11.63
CA ILE A 66 27.43 16.90 -11.20
C ILE A 66 27.41 16.85 -9.67
N MET A 67 26.65 15.92 -9.11
CA MET A 67 26.63 15.63 -7.68
C MET A 67 27.55 14.43 -7.39
N LYS A 68 28.32 14.49 -6.31
CA LYS A 68 29.20 13.40 -5.85
C LYS A 68 28.98 13.15 -4.35
N PRO A 69 29.02 11.91 -3.87
CA PRO A 69 28.90 11.62 -2.45
C PRO A 69 30.19 12.04 -1.70
N ASP A 70 30.03 12.68 -0.54
CA ASP A 70 31.08 12.90 0.46
C ASP A 70 30.71 12.14 1.74
N LYS A 71 31.63 11.30 2.23
CA LYS A 71 31.42 10.48 3.43
C LYS A 71 31.39 11.30 4.73
N ASN A 72 31.84 12.56 4.71
CA ASN A 72 31.97 13.40 5.90
C ASN A 72 30.85 14.44 6.07
N PHE A 73 30.00 14.62 5.06
CA PHE A 73 29.03 15.72 4.97
C PHE A 73 28.16 15.86 6.23
N GLU A 74 27.59 14.76 6.72
CA GLU A 74 26.65 14.81 7.84
C GLU A 74 27.33 14.92 9.21
N ALA A 75 28.54 14.38 9.37
CA ALA A 75 29.31 14.54 10.61
C ALA A 75 29.63 16.01 10.90
N GLN A 76 29.77 16.83 9.84
CA GLN A 76 29.97 18.28 9.94
C GLN A 76 28.71 19.05 10.36
N GLU A 77 27.51 18.52 10.08
CA GLU A 77 26.24 19.10 10.55
C GLU A 77 25.91 18.65 11.97
N GLN A 78 25.96 17.34 12.25
CA GLN A 78 25.60 16.78 13.57
C GLN A 78 26.46 17.37 14.72
N ALA A 79 27.73 17.72 14.44
CA ALA A 79 28.61 18.37 15.41
C ALA A 79 28.11 19.75 15.89
N LYS A 80 27.26 20.44 15.10
CA LYS A 80 26.66 21.73 15.44
C LYS A 80 25.41 21.56 16.31
N GLU A 81 24.62 20.52 16.04
CA GLU A 81 23.32 20.28 16.69
C GLU A 81 23.46 19.55 18.03
N LYS A 82 24.44 18.66 18.16
CA LYS A 82 24.65 17.82 19.35
C LYS A 82 24.88 18.60 20.66
N ALA A 83 25.30 19.87 20.60
CA ALA A 83 25.50 20.72 21.77
C ALA A 83 24.21 21.11 22.52
N LEU A 84 23.02 20.77 21.98
CA LEU A 84 21.74 21.33 22.43
C LEU A 84 20.86 20.39 23.30
N LEU A 85 21.13 19.06 23.32
CA LEU A 85 20.05 18.07 23.51
C LEU A 85 20.21 16.98 24.59
N ASP A 86 21.18 17.08 25.50
CA ASP A 86 21.50 16.05 26.52
C ASP A 86 20.50 15.96 27.72
N SER A 87 19.17 15.89 27.50
CA SER A 87 18.18 16.04 28.60
C SER A 87 16.95 15.08 28.66
N LYS A 88 17.17 13.79 29.03
CA LYS A 88 16.29 12.85 29.83
C LYS A 88 15.36 11.79 29.10
N ILE A 89 15.04 10.66 29.79
CA ILE A 89 14.50 9.32 29.32
C ILE A 89 13.54 8.65 30.40
N SER A 90 12.80 7.50 30.41
CA SER A 90 12.19 6.37 29.60
C SER A 90 10.88 5.86 30.35
N LYS A 91 10.26 4.63 30.41
CA LYS A 91 10.11 3.21 29.83
C LYS A 91 8.83 2.57 30.53
N LEU A 92 7.99 1.57 30.15
CA LEU A 92 7.92 0.30 29.34
C LEU A 92 8.45 -1.01 30.04
N SER A 93 7.84 -2.24 30.02
CA SER A 93 6.56 -2.84 29.49
C SER A 93 6.40 -4.39 29.85
N ASP A 94 5.36 -5.28 29.71
CA ASP A 94 3.86 -5.33 29.44
C ASP A 94 3.22 -6.84 29.55
N ALA A 95 2.09 -7.33 28.90
CA ALA A 95 1.38 -8.70 29.06
C ALA A 95 0.39 -9.33 27.92
N GLU A 96 -0.07 -10.63 27.93
CA GLU A 96 -0.70 -11.46 26.77
C GLU A 96 -2.22 -11.97 26.88
N ARG A 97 -3.09 -12.53 25.96
CA ARG A 97 -3.27 -13.17 24.57
C ARG A 97 -3.13 -14.77 24.44
N GLN A 98 -3.60 -15.64 23.47
CA GLN A 98 -4.58 -15.74 22.30
C GLN A 98 -4.66 -17.17 21.55
N GLN A 99 -5.80 -17.72 21.00
CA GLN A 99 -5.83 -18.87 19.97
C GLN A 99 -7.17 -19.30 19.19
N ILE A 100 -7.07 -20.15 18.08
CA ILE A 100 -8.02 -21.10 17.31
C ILE A 100 -8.68 -20.73 15.91
N TYR A 101 -8.68 -21.63 14.85
CA TYR A 101 -9.53 -21.59 13.58
C TYR A 101 -9.57 -22.85 12.60
N GLN A 102 -10.50 -22.88 11.59
CA GLN A 102 -10.51 -23.42 10.16
C GLN A 102 -11.84 -22.99 9.40
N GLN A 103 -12.21 -23.09 8.08
CA GLN A 103 -11.80 -23.76 6.79
C GLN A 103 -12.51 -23.12 5.50
N GLY A 104 -12.46 -23.68 4.25
CA GLY A 104 -13.25 -23.21 3.04
C GLY A 104 -13.12 -23.97 1.66
N ASN A 105 -14.01 -23.77 0.65
CA ASN A 105 -14.10 -24.54 -0.64
C ASN A 105 -14.38 -23.69 -1.94
N GLY A 106 -14.02 -24.16 -3.16
CA GLY A 106 -13.68 -23.32 -4.33
C GLY A 106 -14.56 -23.30 -5.61
N LYS A 107 -14.65 -22.10 -6.20
CA LYS A 107 -15.05 -21.70 -7.59
C LYS A 107 -14.36 -20.35 -7.89
N VAL A 108 -14.53 -19.78 -9.10
CA VAL A 108 -14.13 -18.38 -9.40
C VAL A 108 -15.32 -17.42 -9.20
N PRO A 109 -15.32 -16.57 -8.14
CA PRO A 109 -16.34 -15.54 -7.94
C PRO A 109 -16.00 -14.20 -8.61
N LEU A 110 -17.05 -13.46 -8.99
CA LEU A 110 -16.97 -12.13 -9.58
C LEU A 110 -17.82 -11.11 -8.79
N GLN A 111 -17.20 -10.04 -8.29
CA GLN A 111 -17.87 -8.88 -7.70
C GLN A 111 -18.15 -7.82 -8.77
N ILE A 112 -19.42 -7.46 -8.96
CA ILE A 112 -19.85 -6.40 -9.88
C ILE A 112 -20.11 -5.10 -9.10
N CYS A 113 -19.66 -3.96 -9.64
CA CYS A 113 -19.88 -2.63 -9.08
C CYS A 113 -20.27 -1.62 -10.19
N GLU A 114 -21.54 -1.64 -10.59
CA GLU A 114 -22.15 -0.64 -11.50
C GLU A 114 -21.99 0.78 -10.91
N GLN A 115 -21.25 1.67 -11.57
CA GLN A 115 -20.89 3.01 -11.09
C GLN A 115 -20.73 4.03 -12.24
N PRO A 116 -20.91 5.34 -11.99
CA PRO A 116 -20.65 6.39 -12.99
C PRO A 116 -19.14 6.61 -13.17
N THR A 117 -18.48 5.75 -13.94
CA THR A 117 -17.02 5.77 -14.14
C THR A 117 -16.53 6.73 -15.24
N ASN A 118 -17.43 7.35 -16.01
CA ASN A 118 -17.12 8.20 -17.16
C ASN A 118 -16.35 7.42 -18.26
N GLU A 119 -16.98 6.40 -18.84
CA GLU A 119 -16.46 5.57 -19.94
C GLU A 119 -15.14 4.83 -19.63
N VAL A 120 -14.92 4.49 -18.34
CA VAL A 120 -13.74 3.74 -17.88
C VAL A 120 -14.17 2.45 -17.18
N THR A 121 -13.62 1.31 -17.63
CA THR A 121 -13.74 0.02 -16.96
C THR A 121 -12.50 -0.22 -16.12
N TYR A 122 -12.71 -0.53 -14.84
CA TYR A 122 -11.67 -0.97 -13.92
C TYR A 122 -11.81 -2.47 -13.67
N PHE A 123 -10.76 -3.23 -13.92
CA PHE A 123 -10.68 -4.66 -13.64
C PHE A 123 -9.65 -4.94 -12.55
N ARG A 124 -9.98 -5.86 -11.63
CA ARG A 124 -9.02 -6.45 -10.70
C ARG A 124 -9.23 -7.94 -10.56
N ALA A 125 -8.16 -8.70 -10.45
CA ALA A 125 -8.18 -10.08 -9.99
C ALA A 125 -7.23 -10.26 -8.79
N LEU A 126 -7.65 -11.07 -7.82
CA LEU A 126 -6.80 -11.62 -6.79
C LEU A 126 -6.55 -13.09 -7.13
N VAL A 127 -5.35 -13.37 -7.63
CA VAL A 127 -4.79 -14.71 -7.89
C VAL A 127 -4.16 -15.20 -6.60
N ASP A 128 -4.54 -16.38 -6.13
CA ASP A 128 -4.05 -16.87 -4.84
C ASP A 128 -2.55 -17.23 -4.86
N ALA A 129 -1.80 -16.71 -3.90
CA ALA A 129 -0.36 -16.95 -3.80
C ALA A 129 -0.01 -17.72 -2.50
N SER A 130 -0.97 -18.45 -1.92
CA SER A 130 -0.75 -19.26 -0.73
C SER A 130 0.14 -20.49 -1.02
N GLY A 131 0.79 -21.02 0.00
CA GLY A 131 1.64 -22.22 -0.11
C GLY A 131 3.02 -22.03 -0.74
N LEU A 132 3.38 -20.82 -1.18
CA LEU A 132 4.75 -20.49 -1.59
C LEU A 132 5.74 -20.54 -0.41
N SER A 133 7.00 -20.87 -0.69
CA SER A 133 8.08 -20.80 0.31
C SER A 133 8.44 -19.34 0.66
N GLU A 134 9.04 -19.10 1.83
CA GLU A 134 9.49 -17.75 2.19
C GLU A 134 10.54 -17.18 1.21
N GLU A 135 11.33 -18.03 0.55
CA GLU A 135 12.26 -17.60 -0.50
C GLU A 135 11.54 -17.15 -1.77
N ASP A 136 10.50 -17.88 -2.19
CA ASP A 136 9.71 -17.51 -3.37
C ASP A 136 8.87 -16.26 -3.08
N ILE A 137 8.44 -16.06 -1.84
CA ILE A 137 7.77 -14.83 -1.37
C ILE A 137 8.71 -13.61 -1.49
N MET A 138 10.01 -13.73 -1.18
CA MET A 138 11.01 -12.66 -1.41
C MET A 138 11.16 -12.28 -2.90
N LEU A 139 10.83 -13.18 -3.82
CA LEU A 139 10.88 -12.94 -5.26
C LEU A 139 9.63 -12.24 -5.80
N LEU A 140 8.48 -12.31 -5.10
CA LEU A 140 7.22 -11.72 -5.58
C LEU A 140 7.30 -10.21 -5.88
N PRO A 141 7.98 -9.35 -5.07
CA PRO A 141 8.12 -7.93 -5.40
C PRO A 141 8.92 -7.69 -6.70
N LEU A 142 9.97 -8.47 -6.94
CA LEU A 142 10.71 -8.41 -8.21
C LEU A 142 9.83 -8.91 -9.35
N PHE A 143 9.27 -10.12 -9.24
CA PHE A 143 8.39 -10.73 -10.24
C PHE A 143 7.25 -9.80 -10.66
N THR A 144 6.50 -9.26 -9.70
CA THR A 144 5.38 -8.35 -9.96
C THR A 144 5.80 -7.03 -10.60
N SER A 145 7.01 -6.54 -10.31
CA SER A 145 7.55 -5.34 -10.97
C SER A 145 7.98 -5.58 -12.43
N ILE A 146 8.46 -6.78 -12.78
CA ILE A 146 8.99 -7.08 -14.12
C ILE A 146 7.96 -7.70 -15.07
N VAL A 147 6.92 -8.38 -14.57
CA VAL A 147 6.01 -9.21 -15.40
C VAL A 147 5.26 -8.41 -16.48
N THR A 148 5.10 -7.09 -16.29
CA THR A 148 4.52 -6.16 -17.27
C THR A 148 5.56 -5.41 -18.12
N GLN A 149 6.86 -5.67 -17.91
CA GLN A 149 8.00 -4.92 -18.48
C GLN A 149 9.02 -5.76 -19.28
N MET A 150 8.78 -7.08 -19.42
CA MET A 150 9.67 -8.04 -20.09
C MET A 150 9.31 -8.33 -21.56
N GLY A 151 8.07 -8.07 -21.97
CA GLY A 151 7.50 -8.57 -23.23
C GLY A 151 6.56 -9.75 -22.99
N ALA A 152 5.59 -9.95 -23.88
CA ALA A 152 4.56 -10.97 -23.74
C ALA A 152 3.89 -11.32 -25.07
N GLY A 153 3.46 -12.57 -25.24
CA GLY A 153 2.80 -13.03 -26.46
C GLY A 153 3.72 -12.90 -27.67
N ASN A 154 3.33 -12.06 -28.63
CA ASN A 154 4.13 -11.70 -29.80
C ASN A 154 4.79 -10.30 -29.69
N LEU A 155 4.67 -9.61 -28.55
CA LEU A 155 5.14 -8.24 -28.35
C LEU A 155 6.45 -8.22 -27.56
N SER A 156 7.49 -7.58 -28.09
CA SER A 156 8.69 -7.26 -27.29
C SER A 156 8.37 -6.30 -26.14
N TYR A 157 9.27 -6.14 -25.17
CA TYR A 157 9.04 -5.22 -24.03
C TYR A 157 8.69 -3.78 -24.43
N LYS A 158 9.14 -3.32 -25.61
CA LYS A 158 8.83 -1.96 -26.12
C LYS A 158 7.43 -1.88 -26.72
N GLU A 159 7.02 -2.90 -27.46
CA GLU A 159 5.70 -2.99 -28.08
C GLU A 159 4.62 -3.26 -27.02
N LEU A 160 4.95 -4.06 -26.00
CA LEU A 160 4.09 -4.29 -24.84
C LEU A 160 3.84 -3.00 -24.04
N ASP A 161 4.90 -2.23 -23.73
CA ASP A 161 4.77 -0.93 -23.07
C ASP A 161 3.93 0.05 -23.92
N GLN A 162 4.21 0.13 -25.22
CA GLN A 162 3.44 0.96 -26.15
C GLN A 162 1.95 0.58 -26.21
N GLU A 163 1.62 -0.71 -26.30
CA GLU A 163 0.22 -1.17 -26.30
C GLU A 163 -0.46 -1.01 -24.93
N ILE A 164 0.26 -1.21 -23.82
CA ILE A 164 -0.25 -0.91 -22.48
C ILE A 164 -0.62 0.58 -22.37
N GLN A 165 0.24 1.49 -22.83
CA GLN A 165 -0.01 2.95 -22.83
C GLN A 165 -1.10 3.38 -23.83
N LEU A 166 -1.23 2.69 -24.97
CA LEU A 166 -2.23 3.01 -26.01
C LEU A 166 -3.64 2.48 -25.68
N LYS A 167 -3.73 1.33 -25.02
CA LYS A 167 -4.99 0.64 -24.73
C LYS A 167 -5.50 0.86 -23.31
N THR A 168 -4.61 1.02 -22.33
CA THR A 168 -4.95 1.11 -20.90
C THR A 168 -4.46 2.43 -20.28
N GLY A 169 -5.05 2.83 -19.15
CA GLY A 169 -4.49 3.89 -18.29
C GLY A 169 -3.54 3.35 -17.22
N LYS A 170 -3.61 2.05 -16.92
CA LYS A 170 -2.59 1.26 -16.22
C LYS A 170 -2.88 -0.23 -16.42
N LEU A 171 -1.83 -1.04 -16.50
CA LEU A 171 -1.84 -2.49 -16.31
C LEU A 171 -0.73 -2.82 -15.29
N ASP A 172 -1.08 -3.52 -14.21
CA ASP A 172 -0.31 -3.56 -12.96
C ASP A 172 -0.47 -4.89 -12.23
N VAL A 173 0.63 -5.51 -11.81
CA VAL A 173 0.60 -6.65 -10.88
C VAL A 173 1.31 -6.24 -9.60
N SER A 174 0.79 -6.66 -8.44
CA SER A 174 1.36 -6.31 -7.14
C SER A 174 1.12 -7.41 -6.12
N LEU A 175 2.00 -7.53 -5.13
CA LEU A 175 1.80 -8.44 -4.00
C LEU A 175 0.76 -7.86 -3.02
N HIS A 176 -0.31 -8.63 -2.77
CA HIS A 176 -1.37 -8.29 -1.83
C HIS A 176 -1.30 -9.17 -0.57
N LEU A 177 -0.97 -8.53 0.55
CA LEU A 177 -0.98 -9.12 1.89
C LEU A 177 -2.00 -8.35 2.75
N SER A 178 -3.14 -8.98 3.03
CA SER A 178 -4.21 -8.39 3.88
C SER A 178 -4.51 -9.29 5.06
N GLU A 179 -4.43 -8.73 6.27
CA GLU A 179 -4.88 -9.36 7.50
C GLU A 179 -6.39 -9.65 7.44
N ASP A 180 -6.82 -10.71 8.13
CA ASP A 180 -8.24 -10.96 8.37
C ASP A 180 -8.79 -9.88 9.34
N PRO A 181 -9.98 -9.31 9.06
CA PRO A 181 -10.53 -8.23 9.88
C PRO A 181 -11.02 -8.69 11.26
N SER A 182 -11.09 -9.99 11.53
CA SER A 182 -11.62 -10.60 12.77
C SER A 182 -10.59 -11.44 13.55
N ASP A 183 -9.51 -11.92 12.93
CA ASP A 183 -8.39 -12.62 13.59
C ASP A 183 -7.02 -12.07 13.15
N PRO A 184 -6.22 -11.46 14.06
CA PRO A 184 -4.93 -10.86 13.71
C PRO A 184 -3.80 -11.88 13.48
N LEU A 185 -4.08 -13.19 13.55
CA LEU A 185 -3.14 -14.23 13.11
C LEU A 185 -3.30 -14.60 11.64
N ARG A 186 -4.50 -14.46 11.07
CA ARG A 186 -4.79 -14.85 9.69
C ARG A 186 -4.63 -13.69 8.72
N PHE A 187 -4.28 -14.04 7.49
CA PHE A 187 -4.16 -13.11 6.37
C PHE A 187 -4.33 -13.87 5.05
N ARG A 188 -4.66 -13.13 4.01
CA ARG A 188 -4.63 -13.57 2.61
C ARG A 188 -3.31 -13.18 1.98
N GLN A 189 -2.72 -14.09 1.21
CA GLN A 189 -1.54 -13.86 0.37
C GLN A 189 -1.95 -14.09 -1.09
N ALA A 190 -1.91 -13.04 -1.91
CA ALA A 190 -2.38 -13.09 -3.29
C ALA A 190 -1.56 -12.15 -4.19
N LEU A 191 -1.56 -12.39 -5.49
CA LEU A 191 -1.24 -11.37 -6.48
C LEU A 191 -2.51 -10.56 -6.79
N LEU A 192 -2.42 -9.24 -6.65
CA LEU A 192 -3.40 -8.30 -7.15
C LEU A 192 -3.00 -7.86 -8.57
N LEU A 193 -3.70 -8.40 -9.55
CA LEU A 193 -3.75 -7.89 -10.91
C LEU A 193 -4.74 -6.72 -10.92
N SER A 194 -4.34 -5.55 -11.42
CA SER A 194 -5.20 -4.37 -11.48
C SER A 194 -4.98 -3.61 -12.79
N SER A 195 -6.06 -3.18 -13.42
CA SER A 195 -5.99 -2.42 -14.66
C SER A 195 -7.21 -1.53 -14.84
N TYR A 196 -7.10 -0.54 -15.73
CA TYR A 196 -8.25 0.21 -16.21
C TYR A 196 -8.03 0.72 -17.63
N CYS A 197 -9.10 0.77 -18.41
CA CYS A 197 -9.10 1.23 -19.81
C CYS A 197 -10.36 2.03 -20.11
N LEU A 198 -10.37 2.76 -21.24
CA LEU A 198 -11.61 3.29 -21.81
C LEU A 198 -12.49 2.11 -22.25
N ASP A 199 -13.80 2.20 -22.10
CA ASP A 199 -14.72 1.06 -22.32
C ASP A 199 -14.59 0.44 -23.74
N LYS A 200 -14.27 1.24 -24.75
CA LYS A 200 -13.96 0.78 -26.12
C LYS A 200 -12.70 -0.11 -26.27
N ASN A 201 -11.86 -0.19 -25.24
CA ASN A 201 -10.58 -0.92 -25.22
C ASN A 201 -10.62 -2.17 -24.33
N ILE A 202 -11.78 -2.55 -23.76
CA ILE A 202 -11.94 -3.69 -22.83
C ILE A 202 -11.34 -4.98 -23.40
N GLU A 203 -11.63 -5.32 -24.66
CA GLU A 203 -11.11 -6.53 -25.31
C GLU A 203 -9.58 -6.49 -25.44
N SER A 204 -8.99 -5.33 -25.78
CA SER A 204 -7.53 -5.18 -25.84
C SER A 204 -6.89 -5.30 -24.46
N MET A 205 -7.50 -4.76 -23.41
CA MET A 205 -7.03 -4.90 -22.02
C MET A 205 -7.01 -6.37 -21.59
N PHE A 206 -8.03 -7.16 -21.94
CA PHE A 206 -8.07 -8.58 -21.62
C PHE A 206 -7.15 -9.42 -22.52
N SER A 207 -6.89 -9.02 -23.77
CA SER A 207 -5.86 -9.66 -24.61
C SER A 207 -4.46 -9.47 -24.01
N LEU A 208 -4.12 -8.25 -23.58
CA LEU A 208 -2.84 -7.97 -22.91
C LEU A 208 -2.69 -8.80 -21.62
N TRP A 209 -3.76 -8.94 -20.82
CA TRP A 209 -3.73 -9.81 -19.65
C TRP A 209 -3.52 -11.28 -20.00
N LYS A 210 -4.19 -11.79 -21.04
CA LYS A 210 -3.98 -13.16 -21.52
C LYS A 210 -2.52 -13.37 -21.91
N ASP A 211 -1.95 -12.49 -22.73
CA ASP A 211 -0.59 -12.65 -23.24
C ASP A 211 0.45 -12.61 -22.10
N ILE A 212 0.27 -11.73 -21.11
CA ILE A 212 1.12 -11.63 -19.91
C ILE A 212 1.01 -12.87 -19.01
N ILE A 213 -0.18 -13.44 -18.83
CA ILE A 213 -0.40 -14.59 -17.94
C ILE A 213 0.00 -15.91 -18.62
N THR A 214 -0.13 -16.02 -19.94
CA THR A 214 0.08 -17.27 -20.68
C THR A 214 1.44 -17.36 -21.40
N ASN A 215 2.09 -16.23 -21.70
CA ASN A 215 3.32 -16.20 -22.49
C ASN A 215 4.18 -14.94 -22.23
N VAL A 216 4.49 -14.63 -20.96
CA VAL A 216 5.48 -13.58 -20.62
C VAL A 216 6.91 -14.03 -20.97
N HIS A 217 7.69 -13.13 -21.56
CA HIS A 217 9.04 -13.40 -22.09
C HIS A 217 10.11 -13.43 -20.98
N LEU A 218 10.12 -14.51 -20.19
CA LEU A 218 11.11 -14.75 -19.14
C LEU A 218 12.37 -15.46 -19.67
N GLU A 219 12.92 -14.92 -20.76
CA GLU A 219 14.17 -15.34 -21.41
C GLU A 219 15.25 -14.24 -21.44
N ASP A 220 14.87 -12.95 -21.39
CA ASP A 220 15.83 -11.84 -21.51
C ASP A 220 16.56 -11.53 -20.20
N THR A 221 17.76 -12.12 -20.06
CA THR A 221 18.62 -11.93 -18.88
C THR A 221 19.26 -10.54 -18.82
N GLU A 222 19.43 -9.85 -19.96
CA GLU A 222 19.97 -8.48 -19.97
C GLU A 222 18.91 -7.50 -19.45
N ARG A 223 17.68 -7.59 -19.97
CA ARG A 223 16.52 -6.81 -19.53
C ARG A 223 16.21 -7.04 -18.05
N LEU A 224 16.26 -8.29 -17.57
CA LEU A 224 16.12 -8.59 -16.15
C LEU A 224 17.20 -7.87 -15.32
N THR A 225 18.46 -7.89 -15.76
CA THR A 225 19.57 -7.23 -15.06
C THR A 225 19.38 -5.71 -15.00
N GLN A 226 18.96 -5.08 -16.11
CA GLN A 226 18.64 -3.64 -16.15
C GLN A 226 17.50 -3.27 -15.17
N LEU A 227 16.43 -4.09 -15.13
CA LEU A 227 15.29 -3.86 -14.23
C LEU A 227 15.65 -4.05 -12.76
N ILE A 228 16.50 -5.04 -12.43
CA ILE A 228 17.02 -5.23 -11.06
C ILE A 228 17.85 -4.03 -10.61
N GLN A 229 18.74 -3.52 -11.46
CA GLN A 229 19.58 -2.35 -11.15
C GLN A 229 18.75 -1.08 -10.92
N LEU A 230 17.75 -0.82 -11.78
CA LEU A 230 16.83 0.29 -11.62
C LEU A 230 16.02 0.18 -10.31
N GLY A 231 15.39 -0.98 -10.08
CA GLY A 231 14.59 -1.23 -8.88
C GLY A 231 15.38 -1.12 -7.57
N ALA A 232 16.63 -1.61 -7.56
CA ALA A 232 17.52 -1.48 -6.40
C ALA A 232 17.86 0.00 -6.11
N ALA A 233 18.17 0.80 -7.14
CA ALA A 233 18.46 2.22 -6.99
C ALA A 233 17.26 3.03 -6.49
N GLU A 234 16.06 2.78 -7.03
CA GLU A 234 14.82 3.40 -6.57
C GLU A 234 14.49 3.03 -5.11
N MET A 235 14.65 1.75 -4.74
CA MET A 235 14.44 1.28 -3.37
C MET A 235 15.41 1.92 -2.38
N ALA A 236 16.71 1.99 -2.70
CA ALA A 236 17.71 2.65 -1.85
C ALA A 236 17.40 4.14 -1.65
N GLN A 237 17.01 4.86 -2.72
CA GLN A 237 16.59 6.26 -2.60
C GLN A 237 15.33 6.43 -1.73
N SER A 238 14.42 5.45 -1.76
CA SER A 238 13.12 5.55 -1.08
C SER A 238 13.19 5.68 0.45
N ILE A 239 14.26 5.20 1.08
CA ILE A 239 14.49 5.30 2.52
C ILE A 239 14.47 6.78 2.97
N THR A 240 15.06 7.68 2.17
CA THR A 240 15.23 9.11 2.49
C THR A 240 13.91 9.89 2.63
N TYR A 241 12.85 9.46 1.94
CA TYR A 241 11.52 10.08 2.02
C TYR A 241 10.48 9.21 2.72
N SER A 242 10.69 7.89 2.80
CA SER A 242 9.76 6.91 3.40
C SER A 242 10.23 6.29 4.72
N GLY A 243 11.37 6.70 5.29
CA GLY A 243 11.99 6.06 6.47
C GLY A 243 11.05 5.69 7.61
N HIS A 244 10.13 6.57 8.01
CA HIS A 244 9.09 6.27 9.01
C HIS A 244 8.22 5.04 8.69
N ARG A 245 7.92 4.77 7.41
CA ARG A 245 7.18 3.58 6.99
C ARG A 245 8.02 2.33 7.11
N TYR A 246 9.32 2.42 6.83
CA TYR A 246 10.26 1.32 7.03
C TYR A 246 10.46 1.00 8.51
N SER A 247 10.63 2.01 9.37
CA SER A 247 10.75 1.81 10.81
C SER A 247 9.44 1.28 11.43
N MET A 248 8.27 1.82 11.07
CA MET A 248 6.98 1.24 11.50
C MET A 248 6.82 -0.22 11.06
N ARG A 249 7.20 -0.54 9.81
CA ARG A 249 7.09 -1.90 9.24
C ARG A 249 8.03 -2.90 9.92
N LYS A 250 9.30 -2.56 10.16
CA LYS A 250 10.24 -3.39 10.94
C LYS A 250 9.84 -3.46 12.43
N ALA A 251 9.28 -2.39 13.00
CA ALA A 251 8.74 -2.44 14.36
C ALA A 251 7.54 -3.40 14.48
N SER A 252 6.72 -3.54 13.43
CA SER A 252 5.64 -4.53 13.39
C SER A 252 6.12 -5.96 13.05
N SER A 253 7.29 -6.13 12.42
CA SER A 253 7.65 -7.35 11.70
C SER A 253 7.90 -8.57 12.56
N SER A 254 8.16 -8.40 13.86
CA SER A 254 8.38 -9.50 14.81
C SER A 254 7.10 -9.92 15.54
N LEU A 255 5.95 -9.26 15.28
CA LEU A 255 4.74 -9.39 16.11
C LEU A 255 3.64 -10.25 15.47
N SER A 256 3.57 -10.32 14.14
CA SER A 256 2.63 -11.17 13.40
C SER A 256 3.26 -11.68 12.10
N HIS A 257 2.85 -12.86 11.63
CA HIS A 257 3.38 -13.45 10.40
C HIS A 257 3.09 -12.57 9.17
N CYS A 258 1.91 -11.96 9.08
CA CYS A 258 1.60 -11.01 8.01
C CYS A 258 2.51 -9.78 8.03
N ALA A 259 2.83 -9.23 9.20
CA ALA A 259 3.78 -8.13 9.33
C ALA A 259 5.22 -8.55 9.00
N HIS A 260 5.60 -9.78 9.34
CA HIS A 260 6.89 -10.36 8.95
C HIS A 260 7.04 -10.42 7.43
N LEU A 261 6.07 -11.00 6.73
CA LEU A 261 6.08 -11.10 5.27
C LEU A 261 6.00 -9.72 4.61
N LYS A 262 5.26 -8.77 5.18
CA LYS A 262 5.25 -7.36 4.71
C LYS A 262 6.62 -6.67 4.85
N GLU A 263 7.40 -6.97 5.89
CA GLU A 263 8.77 -6.46 6.03
C GLU A 263 9.74 -7.16 5.08
N LYS A 264 9.66 -8.49 4.97
CA LYS A 264 10.44 -9.25 3.99
C LYS A 264 10.27 -8.71 2.56
N THR A 265 9.02 -8.49 2.14
CA THR A 265 8.67 -8.13 0.76
C THR A 265 8.60 -6.63 0.45
N SER A 266 8.54 -5.76 1.46
CA SER A 266 8.43 -4.31 1.24
C SER A 266 8.97 -3.45 2.40
N GLY A 267 9.77 -4.05 3.28
CA GLY A 267 10.57 -3.41 4.32
C GLY A 267 12.02 -3.24 3.86
N LEU A 268 12.94 -3.19 4.83
CA LEU A 268 14.37 -3.02 4.59
C LEU A 268 15.01 -4.30 4.06
N SER A 269 14.50 -5.47 4.49
CA SER A 269 14.93 -6.78 3.97
C SER A 269 14.83 -6.87 2.44
N GLN A 270 13.79 -6.29 1.82
CA GLN A 270 13.67 -6.27 0.35
C GLN A 270 14.71 -5.38 -0.32
N ILE A 271 15.14 -4.28 0.33
CA ILE A 271 16.17 -3.38 -0.20
C ILE A 271 17.51 -4.10 -0.21
N THR A 272 17.89 -4.70 0.92
CA THR A 272 19.10 -5.54 1.03
C THR A 272 19.09 -6.66 -0.02
N PHE A 273 17.95 -7.33 -0.20
CA PHE A 273 17.80 -8.39 -1.18
C PHE A 273 17.97 -7.88 -2.62
N MET A 274 17.30 -6.78 -3.00
CA MET A 274 17.43 -6.19 -4.33
C MET A 274 18.85 -5.68 -4.62
N LYS A 275 19.53 -5.11 -3.62
CA LYS A 275 20.95 -4.73 -3.71
C LYS A 275 21.86 -5.95 -3.94
N GLN A 276 21.68 -7.01 -3.15
CA GLN A 276 22.38 -8.30 -3.33
C GLN A 276 22.06 -9.02 -4.65
N LEU A 277 20.96 -8.68 -5.33
CA LEU A 277 20.72 -9.09 -6.72
C LEU A 277 21.46 -8.17 -7.69
N ALA A 278 21.37 -6.85 -7.56
CA ALA A 278 22.04 -5.89 -8.44
C ALA A 278 23.58 -6.03 -8.46
N GLU A 279 24.17 -6.57 -7.39
CA GLU A 279 25.60 -6.89 -7.27
C GLU A 279 26.02 -8.18 -8.01
N LYS A 280 25.08 -9.00 -8.51
CA LYS A 280 25.37 -10.26 -9.23
C LYS A 280 25.60 -10.03 -10.73
N GLN A 281 26.59 -10.75 -11.27
CA GLN A 281 26.97 -10.65 -12.68
C GLN A 281 26.13 -11.52 -13.64
N ASN A 282 25.39 -12.51 -13.12
CA ASN A 282 24.56 -13.41 -13.93
C ASN A 282 23.22 -13.67 -13.21
N HIS A 283 22.11 -13.58 -13.96
CA HIS A 283 20.75 -13.77 -13.49
C HIS A 283 20.01 -14.96 -14.14
N GLU A 284 20.66 -15.83 -14.92
CA GLU A 284 20.02 -16.99 -15.59
C GLU A 284 19.30 -17.94 -14.63
N GLU A 285 19.89 -18.25 -13.46
CA GLU A 285 19.26 -19.09 -12.44
C GLU A 285 18.06 -18.39 -11.78
N LEU A 286 18.19 -17.09 -11.53
CA LEU A 286 17.10 -16.25 -11.03
C LEU A 286 15.94 -16.21 -12.02
N LEU A 287 16.23 -16.05 -13.32
CA LEU A 287 15.27 -16.02 -14.40
C LEU A 287 14.56 -17.37 -14.55
N ARG A 288 15.29 -18.50 -14.48
CA ARG A 288 14.69 -19.85 -14.45
C ARG A 288 13.78 -20.05 -13.22
N ARG A 289 14.16 -19.54 -12.04
CA ARG A 289 13.30 -19.56 -10.85
C ARG A 289 12.07 -18.66 -11.00
N LEU A 290 12.20 -17.47 -11.58
CA LEU A 290 11.10 -16.56 -11.89
C LEU A 290 10.13 -17.15 -12.92
N LYS A 291 10.62 -17.88 -13.92
CA LYS A 291 9.79 -18.58 -14.90
C LYS A 291 8.98 -19.69 -14.24
N LYS A 292 9.62 -20.54 -13.44
CA LYS A 292 8.90 -21.55 -12.62
C LYS A 292 7.88 -20.89 -11.67
N LEU A 293 8.22 -19.75 -11.07
CA LEU A 293 7.32 -19.01 -10.18
C LEU A 293 6.09 -18.47 -10.93
N ALA A 294 6.25 -18.01 -12.18
CA ALA A 294 5.14 -17.67 -13.05
C ALA A 294 4.29 -18.91 -13.35
N ASP A 295 4.90 -20.04 -13.70
CA ASP A 295 4.19 -21.30 -13.95
C ASP A 295 3.38 -21.76 -12.74
N ASP A 296 3.96 -21.73 -11.53
CA ASP A 296 3.29 -22.12 -10.29
C ASP A 296 2.17 -21.14 -9.87
N LEU A 297 2.25 -19.86 -10.25
CA LEU A 297 1.26 -18.82 -9.93
C LEU A 297 0.14 -18.64 -10.97
N PHE A 298 0.38 -19.01 -12.22
CA PHE A 298 -0.57 -18.78 -13.33
C PHE A 298 -1.20 -20.08 -13.86
N ASN A 299 -0.55 -21.24 -13.76
CA ASN A 299 -1.19 -22.55 -14.06
C ASN A 299 -2.02 -23.08 -12.88
N ARG A 300 -1.95 -22.42 -11.73
CA ARG A 300 -2.89 -22.55 -10.61
C ARG A 300 -3.74 -21.28 -10.56
N THR A 301 -5.01 -21.37 -10.15
CA THR A 301 -5.52 -20.74 -8.92
C THR A 301 -7.05 -20.65 -8.87
N PRO A 302 -7.66 -20.76 -7.68
CA PRO A 302 -8.95 -20.15 -7.41
C PRO A 302 -8.79 -18.62 -7.31
N MET A 303 -8.91 -17.91 -8.43
CA MET A 303 -8.90 -16.44 -8.43
C MET A 303 -10.27 -15.85 -8.10
N ARG A 304 -10.30 -14.63 -7.54
CA ARG A 304 -11.51 -13.80 -7.47
C ARG A 304 -11.39 -12.52 -8.28
N CYS A 305 -12.43 -12.13 -9.00
CA CYS A 305 -12.43 -10.97 -9.89
C CYS A 305 -13.36 -9.84 -9.39
N SER A 306 -13.09 -8.61 -9.79
CA SER A 306 -14.03 -7.49 -9.67
C SER A 306 -14.01 -6.58 -10.90
N LEU A 307 -15.19 -6.03 -11.21
CA LEU A 307 -15.42 -5.07 -12.30
C LEU A 307 -16.16 -3.83 -11.77
N ASN A 308 -15.60 -2.64 -12.02
CA ASN A 308 -16.29 -1.37 -11.85
C ASN A 308 -16.40 -0.69 -13.22
N THR A 309 -17.63 -0.51 -13.72
CA THR A 309 -17.93 0.29 -14.93
C THR A 309 -19.38 0.76 -14.89
N THR A 310 -19.82 1.52 -15.89
CA THR A 310 -21.21 1.95 -16.08
C THR A 310 -22.13 0.75 -16.37
N PRO A 311 -23.46 0.85 -16.10
CA PRO A 311 -24.39 -0.23 -16.44
C PRO A 311 -24.37 -0.64 -17.91
N ASP A 312 -24.20 0.35 -18.82
CA ASP A 312 -24.31 0.16 -20.26
C ASP A 312 -23.15 -0.69 -20.85
N PHE A 313 -21.96 -0.61 -20.27
CA PHE A 313 -20.79 -1.42 -20.66
C PHE A 313 -20.57 -2.67 -19.78
N MET A 314 -21.36 -2.85 -18.72
CA MET A 314 -21.16 -3.95 -17.76
C MET A 314 -21.32 -5.34 -18.41
N GLU A 315 -22.25 -5.52 -19.36
CA GLU A 315 -22.44 -6.79 -20.05
C GLU A 315 -21.26 -7.14 -20.97
N SER A 316 -20.73 -6.15 -21.70
CA SER A 316 -19.50 -6.29 -22.50
C SER A 316 -18.30 -6.66 -21.61
N ALA A 317 -18.11 -5.94 -20.49
CA ALA A 317 -17.02 -6.22 -19.55
C ALA A 317 -17.07 -7.63 -18.95
N ILE A 318 -18.28 -8.15 -18.66
CA ILE A 318 -18.48 -9.53 -18.18
C ILE A 318 -18.17 -10.53 -19.30
N ASN A 319 -18.65 -10.30 -20.53
CA ASN A 319 -18.44 -11.23 -21.65
C ASN A 319 -16.95 -11.31 -22.07
N SER A 320 -16.23 -10.19 -22.08
CA SER A 320 -14.78 -10.18 -22.32
C SER A 320 -14.00 -10.85 -21.18
N LEU A 321 -14.43 -10.66 -19.92
CA LEU A 321 -13.83 -11.35 -18.77
C LEU A 321 -14.06 -12.87 -18.82
N ASP A 322 -15.27 -13.32 -19.15
CA ASP A 322 -15.59 -14.75 -19.31
C ASP A 322 -14.78 -15.38 -20.44
N SER A 323 -14.67 -14.70 -21.58
CA SER A 323 -13.82 -15.12 -22.71
C SER A 323 -12.34 -15.21 -22.33
N PHE A 324 -11.84 -14.27 -21.51
CA PHE A 324 -10.47 -14.30 -20.97
C PHE A 324 -10.27 -15.49 -20.02
N LEU A 325 -11.17 -15.70 -19.06
CA LEU A 325 -11.06 -16.80 -18.09
C LEU A 325 -11.09 -18.18 -18.76
N HIS A 326 -11.88 -18.35 -19.82
CA HIS A 326 -11.90 -19.59 -20.63
C HIS A 326 -10.61 -19.83 -21.45
N GLN A 327 -9.71 -18.84 -21.57
CA GLN A 327 -8.43 -18.94 -22.29
C GLN A 327 -7.23 -19.13 -21.37
N LEU A 328 -7.41 -19.17 -20.05
CA LEU A 328 -6.34 -19.43 -19.09
C LEU A 328 -6.08 -20.94 -18.92
N PRO A 329 -4.84 -21.35 -18.60
CA PRO A 329 -4.51 -22.75 -18.32
C PRO A 329 -5.27 -23.26 -17.08
N VAL A 330 -5.81 -24.48 -17.17
CA VAL A 330 -6.58 -25.14 -16.10
C VAL A 330 -5.90 -26.46 -15.75
N SER A 331 -5.44 -26.60 -14.51
CA SER A 331 -4.89 -27.86 -13.99
C SER A 331 -5.96 -28.96 -13.95
N GLU A 332 -5.56 -30.23 -14.14
CA GLU A 332 -6.47 -31.38 -14.05
C GLU A 332 -7.19 -31.47 -12.70
N ALA A 333 -6.54 -31.00 -11.62
CA ALA A 333 -7.13 -30.87 -10.28
C ALA A 333 -8.24 -29.80 -10.17
N SER A 334 -8.56 -29.09 -11.26
CA SER A 334 -9.53 -27.99 -11.31
C SER A 334 -10.59 -28.13 -12.43
N ALA A 335 -10.86 -29.36 -12.89
CA ALA A 335 -11.82 -29.63 -13.96
C ALA A 335 -13.25 -29.07 -13.74
N ASP A 336 -13.70 -28.94 -12.48
CA ASP A 336 -15.03 -28.43 -12.10
C ASP A 336 -15.16 -26.88 -12.09
N TYR A 337 -14.07 -26.13 -12.26
CA TYR A 337 -14.07 -24.66 -12.13
C TYR A 337 -14.73 -23.92 -13.33
N LYS A 338 -15.21 -24.67 -14.33
CA LYS A 338 -15.67 -24.20 -15.66
C LYS A 338 -16.98 -23.38 -15.69
N LYS A 339 -17.37 -22.71 -14.60
CA LYS A 339 -18.49 -21.75 -14.58
C LYS A 339 -18.23 -20.55 -13.66
N LEU A 340 -18.10 -19.38 -14.28
CA LEU A 340 -18.20 -18.09 -13.62
C LEU A 340 -19.49 -18.05 -12.77
N THR A 341 -19.37 -17.81 -11.47
CA THR A 341 -20.52 -17.61 -10.59
C THR A 341 -20.67 -16.12 -10.31
N VAL A 342 -21.61 -15.50 -11.02
CA VAL A 342 -21.90 -14.06 -10.90
C VAL A 342 -22.68 -13.80 -9.62
N GLU A 343 -21.98 -13.52 -8.53
CA GLU A 343 -22.62 -12.95 -7.34
C GLU A 343 -22.94 -11.48 -7.58
N LYS A 344 -24.13 -11.21 -8.14
CA LYS A 344 -24.75 -9.87 -8.10
C LYS A 344 -25.18 -9.52 -6.67
N ARG A 345 -24.21 -9.31 -5.76
CA ARG A 345 -24.38 -8.39 -4.63
C ARG A 345 -24.48 -6.98 -5.21
N LEU A 346 -25.71 -6.60 -5.57
CA LEU A 346 -26.07 -5.20 -5.68
C LEU A 346 -25.77 -4.56 -4.34
N LEU A 347 -24.74 -3.70 -4.30
CA LEU A 347 -24.59 -2.73 -3.23
C LEU A 347 -25.78 -1.78 -3.34
N GLU A 348 -26.85 -2.04 -2.58
CA GLU A 348 -28.05 -1.18 -2.56
C GLU A 348 -27.67 0.19 -2.01
N THR A 349 -27.21 1.08 -2.90
CA THR A 349 -26.95 2.46 -2.54
C THR A 349 -28.25 3.08 -2.06
N ASN A 350 -28.29 3.53 -0.80
CA ASN A 350 -29.48 4.07 -0.15
C ASN A 350 -29.87 5.48 -0.66
N HIS A 351 -29.59 5.78 -1.92
CA HIS A 351 -30.05 6.97 -2.63
C HIS A 351 -31.52 6.81 -3.04
N ARG A 352 -32.43 7.32 -2.21
CA ARG A 352 -33.90 7.23 -2.33
C ARG A 352 -34.54 7.89 -3.58
N HIS A 353 -33.82 8.09 -4.69
CA HIS A 353 -34.27 8.89 -5.84
C HIS A 353 -34.23 8.20 -7.22
N TRP A 354 -33.69 6.98 -7.35
CA TRP A 354 -33.61 6.26 -8.64
C TRP A 354 -34.57 5.06 -8.79
N ARG A 355 -35.72 5.08 -8.10
CA ARG A 355 -36.78 4.06 -8.26
C ARG A 355 -37.78 4.38 -9.38
N GLN A 356 -37.34 4.37 -10.64
CA GLN A 356 -38.25 4.17 -11.78
C GLN A 356 -37.56 3.71 -13.08
N ARG A 357 -37.31 2.39 -13.19
CA ARG A 357 -37.32 1.64 -14.47
C ARG A 357 -37.44 0.15 -14.17
N SER A 358 -38.59 -0.44 -14.53
CA SER A 358 -38.89 -1.86 -14.33
C SER A 358 -38.50 -2.67 -15.57
N ASN A 359 -37.81 -3.81 -15.38
CA ASN A 359 -38.08 -5.10 -16.05
C ASN A 359 -37.07 -6.22 -15.73
N LEU A 360 -35.97 -5.95 -15.01
CA LEU A 360 -35.06 -6.99 -14.51
C LEU A 360 -35.56 -7.65 -13.20
N LYS A 361 -36.64 -8.43 -13.31
CA LYS A 361 -37.12 -9.32 -12.22
C LYS A 361 -37.52 -10.70 -12.77
N LYS A 362 -36.54 -11.61 -12.88
CA LYS A 362 -36.75 -13.07 -12.98
C LYS A 362 -35.46 -13.85 -12.68
N HIS A 363 -35.56 -14.87 -11.84
CA HIS A 363 -34.63 -15.99 -11.66
C HIS A 363 -33.16 -15.75 -11.22
N PHE A 364 -32.92 -15.15 -10.05
CA PHE A 364 -31.72 -15.49 -9.25
C PHE A 364 -32.04 -15.53 -7.74
N PRO A 365 -31.60 -16.55 -6.99
CA PRO A 365 -31.76 -16.63 -5.54
C PRO A 365 -30.78 -15.71 -4.81
N ILE A 366 -31.23 -15.08 -3.71
CA ILE A 366 -30.39 -14.23 -2.86
C ILE A 366 -29.70 -15.13 -1.82
N PHE A 367 -28.41 -15.40 -2.03
CA PHE A 367 -27.57 -16.08 -1.04
C PHE A 367 -26.87 -15.04 -0.14
N HIS A 368 -27.02 -15.20 1.18
CA HIS A 368 -26.55 -14.22 2.17
C HIS A 368 -25.12 -14.44 2.69
N HIS A 369 -24.42 -15.47 2.23
CA HIS A 369 -23.07 -15.77 2.71
C HIS A 369 -22.08 -14.67 2.29
N ALA A 370 -21.11 -14.39 3.17
CA ALA A 370 -19.86 -13.77 2.75
C ALA A 370 -19.05 -14.78 1.93
N PHE A 371 -18.13 -14.31 1.09
CA PHE A 371 -17.24 -15.21 0.34
C PHE A 371 -16.50 -16.14 1.31
N ALA A 372 -16.79 -17.44 1.23
CA ALA A 372 -16.14 -18.43 2.09
C ALA A 372 -14.62 -18.35 1.90
N SER A 373 -13.88 -18.26 3.01
CA SER A 373 -12.47 -17.89 3.09
C SER A 373 -11.54 -18.92 2.43
N THR A 374 -11.47 -18.87 1.11
CA THR A 374 -10.85 -19.90 0.25
C THR A 374 -9.33 -19.89 0.23
N SER A 375 -8.70 -18.87 0.82
CA SER A 375 -7.23 -18.80 0.96
C SER A 375 -6.75 -17.86 2.08
N LEU A 376 -7.41 -17.90 3.24
CA LEU A 376 -6.76 -17.43 4.47
C LEU A 376 -5.79 -18.52 4.92
N LEU A 377 -4.51 -18.19 5.09
CA LEU A 377 -3.53 -19.19 5.52
C LEU A 377 -3.66 -19.46 7.02
N ASP A 378 -4.10 -20.67 7.38
CA ASP A 378 -3.97 -21.26 8.72
C ASP A 378 -2.53 -21.72 9.01
N LEU A 379 -1.54 -20.87 8.72
CA LEU A 379 -0.14 -21.10 9.12
C LEU A 379 0.07 -20.68 10.58
N GLN A 380 -0.51 -21.45 11.49
CA GLN A 380 -0.17 -21.41 12.91
C GLN A 380 1.14 -22.15 13.24
N THR A 381 1.82 -22.70 12.23
CA THR A 381 3.16 -23.28 12.34
C THR A 381 4.24 -22.21 12.60
N ALA A 382 4.44 -21.91 13.88
CA ALA A 382 5.67 -21.41 14.47
C ALA A 382 6.13 -19.96 14.15
N TYR A 383 5.25 -19.04 13.74
CA TYR A 383 5.58 -17.60 13.86
C TYR A 383 5.44 -17.12 15.32
N GLU A 384 6.48 -17.40 16.11
CA GLU A 384 6.60 -16.99 17.51
C GLU A 384 6.78 -15.47 17.62
N ALA A 385 5.73 -14.77 18.04
CA ALA A 385 5.74 -13.30 18.18
C ALA A 385 6.75 -12.87 19.26
N LYS A 386 7.68 -11.98 18.92
CA LYS A 386 8.81 -11.59 19.77
C LYS A 386 8.97 -10.08 19.88
N ASN A 387 9.34 -9.65 21.08
CA ASN A 387 9.79 -8.28 21.31
C ASN A 387 11.17 -8.10 20.71
N GLN A 388 11.26 -7.18 19.76
CA GLN A 388 12.49 -6.89 19.05
C GLN A 388 12.69 -5.37 18.99
N LYS A 389 13.90 -4.92 19.34
CA LYS A 389 14.34 -3.56 19.06
C LYS A 389 15.46 -3.63 18.02
N THR A 390 15.36 -2.87 16.93
CA THR A 390 16.38 -2.89 15.86
C THR A 390 16.77 -1.49 15.42
N HIS A 391 18.08 -1.21 15.38
CA HIS A 391 18.65 0.03 14.86
C HIS A 391 19.38 -0.25 13.55
N PHE A 392 18.89 0.33 12.45
CA PHE A 392 19.62 0.44 11.19
C PHE A 392 20.48 1.69 11.22
N VAL A 393 21.79 1.50 11.34
CA VAL A 393 22.76 2.59 11.32
C VAL A 393 23.01 2.99 9.87
N LEU A 394 22.49 4.14 9.49
CA LEU A 394 22.70 4.77 8.19
C LEU A 394 23.30 6.16 8.36
N PRO A 395 24.05 6.67 7.37
CA PRO A 395 24.38 8.08 7.29
C PRO A 395 23.09 8.87 6.98
N PHE A 396 22.34 9.19 8.04
CA PHE A 396 21.35 10.26 8.05
C PHE A 396 21.64 11.25 9.19
N SER A 397 21.44 12.53 8.92
CA SER A 397 21.39 13.64 9.88
C SER A 397 20.20 13.56 10.84
N VAL A 398 19.15 12.81 10.48
CA VAL A 398 17.89 12.74 11.25
C VAL A 398 17.37 11.30 11.36
N ASN A 399 16.59 11.04 12.39
CA ASN A 399 16.05 9.73 12.73
C ASN A 399 14.66 9.49 12.15
N TYR A 400 14.34 8.21 11.96
CA TYR A 400 13.01 7.68 11.72
C TYR A 400 12.71 6.57 12.72
N ILE A 401 11.69 6.77 13.56
CA ILE A 401 11.39 5.89 14.68
C ILE A 401 10.01 5.29 14.46
N GLY A 402 9.89 3.98 14.69
CA GLY A 402 8.62 3.28 14.71
C GLY A 402 8.55 2.41 15.96
N GLN A 403 7.42 2.40 16.64
CA GLN A 403 7.11 1.43 17.69
C GLN A 403 5.73 0.86 17.43
N SER A 404 5.61 -0.47 17.36
CA SER A 404 4.38 -1.19 17.09
C SER A 404 3.99 -2.01 18.32
N ILE A 405 2.72 -1.94 18.68
CA ILE A 405 2.07 -2.78 19.70
C ILE A 405 0.96 -3.57 19.00
N LEU A 406 0.91 -4.90 19.16
CA LEU A 406 -0.08 -5.73 18.47
C LEU A 406 -1.33 -5.96 19.34
N THR A 407 -2.38 -5.17 19.07
CA THR A 407 -3.56 -5.01 19.93
C THR A 407 -4.71 -5.98 19.60
N ILE A 408 -5.71 -5.58 18.80
CA ILE A 408 -6.87 -6.38 18.35
C ILE A 408 -7.30 -5.97 16.92
N PRO A 409 -7.96 -6.86 16.15
CA PRO A 409 -8.26 -6.63 14.73
C PRO A 409 -9.51 -5.75 14.53
N TYR A 410 -9.72 -5.31 13.29
CA TYR A 410 -10.76 -4.35 12.86
C TYR A 410 -12.18 -4.57 13.46
N CYS A 411 -12.69 -5.80 13.46
CA CYS A 411 -14.04 -6.14 13.91
C CYS A 411 -14.22 -6.14 15.44
N HIS A 412 -13.12 -6.18 16.21
CA HIS A 412 -13.20 -6.26 17.66
C HIS A 412 -13.74 -4.93 18.23
N PRO A 413 -14.74 -4.90 19.14
CA PRO A 413 -15.41 -3.66 19.56
C PRO A 413 -14.48 -2.51 20.01
N HIS A 414 -13.41 -2.86 20.75
CA HIS A 414 -12.39 -1.91 21.21
C HIS A 414 -11.53 -1.26 20.10
N PHE A 415 -11.60 -1.74 18.85
CA PHE A 415 -10.82 -1.19 17.72
C PHE A 415 -11.20 0.27 17.41
N ALA A 416 -12.49 0.61 17.56
CA ALA A 416 -12.97 1.99 17.45
C ALA A 416 -12.32 2.89 18.51
N SER A 417 -12.37 2.48 19.78
CA SER A 417 -11.77 3.24 20.88
C SER A 417 -10.26 3.36 20.73
N LEU A 418 -9.55 2.33 20.27
CA LEU A 418 -8.11 2.43 19.96
C LEU A 418 -7.83 3.37 18.78
N LYS A 419 -8.71 3.41 17.76
CA LYS A 419 -8.55 4.37 16.65
C LYS A 419 -8.81 5.82 17.08
N VAL A 420 -9.81 6.06 17.94
CA VAL A 420 -10.06 7.38 18.54
C VAL A 420 -8.90 7.78 19.48
N ALA A 421 -8.41 6.85 20.30
CA ALA A 421 -7.24 7.04 21.17
C ALA A 421 -5.98 7.45 20.37
N ALA A 422 -5.68 6.74 19.27
CA ALA A 422 -4.56 7.08 18.38
C ALA A 422 -4.70 8.50 17.80
N LYS A 423 -5.91 8.91 17.39
CA LYS A 423 -6.18 10.25 16.84
C LYS A 423 -6.08 11.35 17.90
N LEU A 424 -6.63 11.09 19.08
CA LEU A 424 -6.60 11.97 20.25
C LEU A 424 -5.17 12.21 20.72
N MET A 425 -4.43 11.13 21.01
CA MET A 425 -3.03 11.20 21.44
C MET A 425 -2.13 11.84 20.38
N SER A 426 -2.36 11.58 19.09
CA SER A 426 -1.64 12.26 18.01
C SER A 426 -1.81 13.78 18.03
N SER A 427 -3.05 14.25 18.17
CA SER A 427 -3.40 15.68 18.01
C SER A 427 -3.18 16.51 19.27
N LYS A 428 -3.38 15.93 20.46
CA LYS A 428 -3.32 16.66 21.74
C LYS A 428 -2.03 16.43 22.53
N PHE A 429 -1.25 15.39 22.23
CA PHE A 429 -0.02 15.07 22.96
C PHE A 429 1.21 14.92 22.05
N LEU A 430 1.23 13.93 21.16
CA LEU A 430 2.43 13.57 20.39
C LEU A 430 2.90 14.66 19.42
N HIS A 431 1.99 15.45 18.83
CA HIS A 431 2.35 16.60 18.00
C HIS A 431 3.10 17.67 18.81
N SER A 432 2.65 17.97 20.03
CA SER A 432 3.33 18.86 20.98
C SER A 432 4.72 18.30 21.33
N GLU A 433 4.81 17.07 21.85
CA GLU A 433 6.07 16.57 22.41
C GLU A 433 7.15 16.28 21.37
N ILE A 434 6.78 15.71 20.21
CA ILE A 434 7.73 15.23 19.20
C ILE A 434 8.05 16.32 18.17
N ARG A 435 7.05 17.13 17.76
CA ARG A 435 7.25 18.15 16.71
C ARG A 435 7.47 19.55 17.28
N GLU A 436 6.56 20.07 18.10
CA GLU A 436 6.65 21.46 18.57
C GLU A 436 7.76 21.65 19.61
N LYS A 437 7.87 20.73 20.58
CA LYS A 437 8.92 20.71 21.61
C LYS A 437 10.12 19.85 21.22
N GLY A 438 9.97 18.93 20.27
CA GLY A 438 11.02 18.00 19.84
C GLY A 438 11.76 18.40 18.56
N GLY A 439 11.19 19.28 17.73
CA GLY A 439 11.79 19.72 16.46
C GLY A 439 11.62 18.77 15.28
N ALA A 440 11.05 17.58 15.48
CA ALA A 440 10.84 16.63 14.38
C ALA A 440 9.83 17.15 13.35
N TYR A 441 10.01 16.80 12.07
CA TYR A 441 9.06 17.22 11.01
C TYR A 441 7.64 16.64 11.23
N GLY A 442 7.52 15.50 11.90
CA GLY A 442 6.25 14.98 12.39
C GLY A 442 6.38 13.76 13.29
N GLY A 443 5.36 13.53 14.12
CA GLY A 443 5.18 12.33 14.92
C GLY A 443 3.72 12.12 15.29
N GLY A 444 3.38 10.94 15.76
CA GLY A 444 2.00 10.57 16.09
C GLY A 444 1.80 9.08 16.29
N ALA A 445 0.54 8.65 16.36
CA ALA A 445 0.10 7.27 16.49
C ALA A 445 -1.01 6.94 15.48
N ALA A 446 -1.06 5.71 14.99
CA ALA A 446 -2.10 5.19 14.10
C ALA A 446 -2.32 3.70 14.34
N ILE A 447 -3.52 3.17 14.08
CA ILE A 447 -3.80 1.73 14.16
C ILE A 447 -4.12 1.16 12.77
N GLY A 448 -3.41 0.10 12.38
CA GLY A 448 -3.65 -0.68 11.16
C GLY A 448 -4.78 -1.71 11.35
N LYS A 449 -5.40 -2.16 10.25
CA LYS A 449 -6.58 -3.06 10.29
C LYS A 449 -6.29 -4.42 10.95
N GLY A 450 -5.07 -4.94 10.81
CA GLY A 450 -4.57 -6.11 11.54
C GLY A 450 -4.25 -5.88 13.04
N GLY A 451 -4.62 -4.73 13.61
CA GLY A 451 -4.47 -4.44 15.04
C GLY A 451 -3.11 -3.92 15.49
N HIS A 452 -2.16 -3.69 14.57
CA HIS A 452 -0.90 -3.02 14.88
C HIS A 452 -1.16 -1.54 15.21
N PHE A 453 -1.08 -1.19 16.50
CA PHE A 453 -1.07 0.20 16.97
C PHE A 453 0.38 0.71 16.90
N MET A 454 0.63 1.68 16.04
CA MET A 454 1.98 2.12 15.66
C MET A 454 2.18 3.59 16.01
N PHE A 455 3.13 3.84 16.90
CA PHE A 455 3.73 5.15 17.14
C PHE A 455 4.84 5.39 16.10
N TYR A 456 5.04 6.65 15.70
CA TYR A 456 6.09 7.01 14.76
C TYR A 456 6.63 8.42 14.95
N SER A 457 7.85 8.65 14.47
CA SER A 457 8.38 9.97 14.15
C SER A 457 9.11 9.98 12.80
N TYR A 458 9.25 11.17 12.22
CA TYR A 458 9.76 11.38 10.87
C TYR A 458 10.62 12.64 10.81
N ARG A 459 11.89 12.46 10.37
CA ARG A 459 12.93 13.50 10.38
C ARG A 459 13.04 14.13 11.77
N ASP A 460 13.41 13.28 12.72
CA ASP A 460 13.43 13.55 14.15
C ASP A 460 14.88 13.68 14.62
N PRO A 461 15.32 14.81 15.23
CA PRO A 461 16.67 14.89 15.79
C PRO A 461 16.85 14.03 17.05
N ASN A 462 15.77 13.55 17.67
CA ASN A 462 15.80 12.83 18.94
C ASN A 462 15.48 11.33 18.76
N VAL A 463 16.39 10.44 19.15
CA VAL A 463 16.04 9.02 19.38
C VAL A 463 15.28 8.87 20.71
N THR A 464 15.91 9.35 21.78
CA THR A 464 15.59 8.99 23.16
C THR A 464 14.34 9.71 23.68
N LYS A 465 14.29 11.03 23.52
CA LYS A 465 13.15 11.87 23.94
C LYS A 465 11.84 11.35 23.33
N THR A 466 11.83 11.02 22.04
CA THR A 466 10.66 10.51 21.32
C THR A 466 10.18 9.14 21.83
N LEU A 467 11.10 8.20 22.11
CA LEU A 467 10.73 6.92 22.74
C LEU A 467 10.12 7.10 24.13
N LYS A 468 10.54 8.14 24.89
CA LYS A 468 9.84 8.53 26.12
C LYS A 468 8.47 9.12 25.81
N SER A 469 8.35 10.03 24.84
CA SER A 469 7.07 10.65 24.44
C SER A 469 6.02 9.63 24.02
N PHE A 470 6.40 8.51 23.40
CA PHE A 470 5.48 7.39 23.14
C PHE A 470 4.91 6.83 24.46
N SER A 471 5.77 6.46 25.42
CA SER A 471 5.32 5.95 26.73
C SER A 471 4.51 6.98 27.52
N SER A 472 4.92 8.25 27.56
CA SER A 472 4.18 9.31 28.25
C SER A 472 2.84 9.65 27.59
N GLY A 473 2.68 9.42 26.28
CA GLY A 473 1.39 9.54 25.60
C GLY A 473 0.40 8.43 26.00
N VAL A 474 0.89 7.25 26.38
CA VAL A 474 0.09 6.18 26.98
C VAL A 474 -0.36 6.59 28.39
N GLU A 475 0.54 7.05 29.26
CA GLU A 475 0.16 7.51 30.61
C GLU A 475 -0.85 8.66 30.56
N TRP A 476 -0.64 9.64 29.68
CA TRP A 476 -1.57 10.78 29.48
C TRP A 476 -2.98 10.33 29.04
N LEU A 477 -3.09 9.25 28.26
CA LEU A 477 -4.40 8.67 27.93
C LEU A 477 -5.05 7.96 29.14
N LEU A 478 -4.27 7.41 30.07
CA LEU A 478 -4.78 6.77 31.30
C LEU A 478 -5.25 7.80 32.34
N GLU A 479 -4.54 8.93 32.45
CA GLU A 479 -4.92 10.05 33.33
C GLU A 479 -6.31 10.61 32.98
N GLY A 480 -6.79 10.43 31.74
CA GLY A 480 -8.10 10.92 31.30
C GLY A 480 -8.21 12.45 31.22
N SER A 481 -7.08 13.16 31.30
CA SER A 481 -6.94 14.61 31.53
C SER A 481 -7.33 15.52 30.33
N TYR A 482 -8.07 14.96 29.37
CA TYR A 482 -8.59 15.60 28.16
C TYR A 482 -10.11 15.83 28.25
N SER A 483 -10.59 16.90 27.61
CA SER A 483 -11.99 17.31 27.65
C SER A 483 -12.89 16.48 26.73
N ASP A 484 -14.21 16.55 26.92
CA ASP A 484 -15.17 15.90 26.01
C ASP A 484 -15.14 16.53 24.60
N GLN A 485 -14.72 17.80 24.50
CA GLN A 485 -14.45 18.47 23.22
C GLN A 485 -13.26 17.84 22.50
N ASP A 486 -12.17 17.51 23.20
CA ASP A 486 -11.01 16.82 22.61
C ASP A 486 -11.38 15.43 22.08
N ILE A 487 -12.22 14.69 22.82
CA ILE A 487 -12.76 13.39 22.38
C ILE A 487 -13.64 13.57 21.14
N THR A 488 -14.46 14.63 21.11
CA THR A 488 -15.34 14.96 19.98
C THR A 488 -14.54 15.33 18.73
N GLU A 489 -13.48 16.13 18.87
CA GLU A 489 -12.55 16.46 17.79
C GLU A 489 -11.77 15.23 17.31
N ALA A 490 -11.37 14.32 18.20
CA ALA A 490 -10.75 13.06 17.82
C ALA A 490 -11.72 12.17 17.03
N LYS A 491 -12.99 12.05 17.44
CA LYS A 491 -14.04 11.35 16.69
C LYS A 491 -14.25 11.97 15.31
N LEU A 492 -14.43 13.29 15.20
CA LEU A 492 -14.55 14.02 13.93
C LEU A 492 -13.31 13.79 13.05
N GLY A 493 -12.12 13.78 13.65
CA GLY A 493 -10.87 13.45 13.00
C GLY A 493 -10.84 12.02 12.42
N VAL A 494 -11.39 11.04 13.13
CA VAL A 494 -11.55 9.66 12.61
C VAL A 494 -12.62 9.59 11.52
N PHE A 495 -13.76 10.28 11.67
CA PHE A 495 -14.80 10.36 10.65
C PHE A 495 -14.30 10.97 9.34
N SER A 496 -13.46 12.01 9.40
CA SER A 496 -12.84 12.60 8.19
C SER A 496 -11.96 11.63 7.38
N GLU A 497 -11.52 10.53 7.98
CA GLU A 497 -10.75 9.48 7.32
C GLU A 497 -11.62 8.33 6.80
N VAL A 498 -12.67 7.93 7.52
CA VAL A 498 -13.55 6.81 7.12
C VAL A 498 -14.65 7.23 6.15
N ASP A 499 -15.10 8.49 6.21
CA ASP A 499 -16.12 9.07 5.32
C ASP A 499 -15.50 9.80 4.11
N ALA A 500 -14.19 9.63 3.89
CA ALA A 500 -13.48 10.21 2.77
C ALA A 500 -14.08 9.73 1.43
N PRO A 501 -14.38 10.63 0.45
CA PRO A 501 -15.01 10.25 -0.80
C PRO A 501 -14.27 9.15 -1.57
N ILE A 502 -14.97 8.04 -1.81
CA ILE A 502 -14.46 6.87 -2.56
C ILE A 502 -14.76 7.06 -4.07
N PRO A 503 -13.75 7.10 -4.95
CA PRO A 503 -13.95 7.21 -6.40
C PRO A 503 -14.74 6.03 -7.01
N PRO A 504 -15.46 6.23 -8.13
CA PRO A 504 -16.24 5.19 -8.82
C PRO A 504 -15.48 3.86 -9.03
N GLY A 505 -14.27 3.92 -9.57
CA GLY A 505 -13.40 2.75 -9.80
C GLY A 505 -12.85 2.07 -8.55
N SER A 506 -13.10 2.61 -7.35
CA SER A 506 -12.67 2.07 -6.05
C SER A 506 -13.83 1.65 -5.14
N LYS A 507 -15.08 1.77 -5.61
CA LYS A 507 -16.25 1.27 -4.89
C LYS A 507 -16.21 -0.25 -4.78
N GLY A 508 -16.66 -0.79 -3.65
CA GLY A 508 -16.54 -2.23 -3.34
C GLY A 508 -15.12 -2.73 -3.03
N ALA A 509 -14.06 -1.89 -3.15
CA ALA A 509 -12.68 -2.36 -2.99
C ALA A 509 -12.35 -2.84 -1.56
N ALA A 510 -12.96 -2.27 -0.51
CA ALA A 510 -12.76 -2.74 0.87
C ALA A 510 -13.31 -4.16 1.10
N LEU A 511 -14.39 -4.55 0.41
CA LEU A 511 -14.89 -5.93 0.43
C LEU A 511 -13.99 -6.84 -0.42
N PHE A 512 -13.65 -6.40 -1.64
CA PHE A 512 -12.86 -7.21 -2.57
C PHE A 512 -11.40 -7.47 -2.12
N LEU A 513 -10.75 -6.50 -1.48
CA LEU A 513 -9.33 -6.59 -1.09
C LEU A 513 -9.15 -7.06 0.35
N GLU A 514 -9.99 -6.59 1.27
CA GLU A 514 -9.79 -6.72 2.73
C GLU A 514 -10.90 -7.54 3.41
N ASP A 515 -11.86 -8.05 2.63
CA ASP A 515 -13.04 -8.80 3.11
C ASP A 515 -13.92 -7.98 4.10
N ILE A 516 -13.85 -6.64 4.06
CA ILE A 516 -14.63 -5.73 4.93
C ILE A 516 -15.96 -5.34 4.26
N SER A 517 -17.05 -5.91 4.77
CA SER A 517 -18.44 -5.62 4.37
C SER A 517 -18.92 -4.23 4.84
N ASP A 518 -20.09 -3.80 4.36
CA ASP A 518 -20.69 -2.52 4.79
C ASP A 518 -21.32 -2.62 6.19
N GLU A 519 -21.81 -3.79 6.60
CA GLU A 519 -22.25 -4.07 7.97
C GLU A 519 -21.09 -3.94 8.96
N MET A 520 -19.89 -4.42 8.60
CA MET A 520 -18.67 -4.29 9.41
C MET A 520 -18.21 -2.82 9.51
N LYS A 521 -18.41 -2.02 8.45
CA LYS A 521 -18.15 -0.56 8.47
C LYS A 521 -19.16 0.17 9.34
N GLU A 522 -20.44 -0.21 9.29
CA GLU A 522 -21.49 0.40 10.09
C GLU A 522 -21.36 0.03 11.58
N GLN A 523 -20.96 -1.21 11.91
CA GLN A 523 -20.65 -1.56 13.30
C GLN A 523 -19.43 -0.76 13.81
N MET A 524 -18.37 -0.63 13.02
CA MET A 524 -17.23 0.24 13.35
C MET A 524 -17.64 1.71 13.51
N ARG A 525 -18.52 2.22 12.64
CA ARG A 525 -19.10 3.57 12.70
C ARG A 525 -19.80 3.81 14.03
N ASN A 526 -20.70 2.90 14.41
CA ASN A 526 -21.45 3.01 15.66
C ASN A 526 -20.56 2.88 16.90
N ASN A 527 -19.52 2.03 16.85
CA ASN A 527 -18.52 1.93 17.92
C ASN A 527 -17.67 3.23 18.05
N ILE A 528 -17.39 3.96 16.96
CA ILE A 528 -16.73 5.29 17.02
C ILE A 528 -17.68 6.32 17.66
N PHE A 529 -18.97 6.30 17.31
CA PHE A 529 -19.96 7.21 17.91
C PHE A 529 -20.13 6.98 19.42
N SER A 530 -20.25 5.73 19.87
CA SER A 530 -20.50 5.39 21.28
C SER A 530 -19.29 5.57 22.21
N CYS A 531 -18.06 5.49 21.68
CA CYS A 531 -16.81 5.56 22.44
C CYS A 531 -16.77 6.70 23.49
N THR A 532 -16.54 6.38 24.76
CA THR A 532 -16.49 7.32 25.89
C THR A 532 -15.05 7.53 26.41
N ARG A 533 -14.85 8.51 27.32
CA ARG A 533 -13.59 8.65 28.08
C ARG A 533 -13.19 7.36 28.79
N GLN A 534 -14.16 6.67 29.39
CA GLN A 534 -13.88 5.42 30.11
C GLN A 534 -13.43 4.32 29.16
N ASP A 535 -13.98 4.23 27.95
CA ASP A 535 -13.53 3.28 26.94
C ASP A 535 -12.08 3.57 26.51
N LEU A 536 -11.73 4.85 26.31
CA LEU A 536 -10.36 5.27 25.96
C LEU A 536 -9.35 4.87 27.04
N VAL A 537 -9.65 5.12 28.32
CA VAL A 537 -8.82 4.68 29.46
C VAL A 537 -8.73 3.15 29.51
N ASN A 538 -9.87 2.45 29.40
CA ASN A 538 -9.95 0.99 29.47
C ASN A 538 -9.12 0.31 28.36
N VAL A 539 -9.20 0.78 27.11
CA VAL A 539 -8.43 0.17 26.01
C VAL A 539 -6.95 0.54 26.07
N THR A 540 -6.60 1.72 26.56
CA THR A 540 -5.21 2.11 26.80
C THR A 540 -4.59 1.21 27.87
N GLN A 541 -5.29 1.03 29.00
CA GLN A 541 -4.83 0.16 30.10
C GLN A 541 -4.69 -1.30 29.67
N LYS A 542 -5.61 -1.79 28.82
CA LYS A 542 -5.64 -3.19 28.38
C LYS A 542 -4.68 -3.52 27.23
N TYR A 543 -4.40 -2.59 26.32
CA TYR A 543 -3.68 -2.88 25.07
C TYR A 543 -2.45 -2.01 24.78
N LEU A 544 -2.20 -0.93 25.53
CA LEU A 544 -1.05 -0.03 25.30
C LEU A 544 -0.12 0.09 26.52
N LYS A 545 -0.61 -0.25 27.71
CA LYS A 545 0.11 -0.23 29.00
C LYS A 545 0.46 -1.61 29.56
N ASN A 546 -0.20 -2.65 29.02
CA ASN A 546 -0.13 -4.05 29.46
C ASN A 546 -0.09 -5.05 28.27
N SER A 547 0.43 -4.71 27.08
CA SER A 547 0.57 -5.62 25.90
C SER A 547 1.99 -6.16 25.65
N GLU A 548 2.23 -7.48 25.81
CA GLU A 548 3.56 -8.13 25.65
C GLU A 548 4.28 -7.61 24.41
N ARG A 549 3.53 -7.59 23.29
CA ARG A 549 4.04 -7.65 21.92
C ARG A 549 4.34 -6.24 21.43
N VAL A 550 5.49 -5.72 21.86
CA VAL A 550 6.07 -4.44 21.50
C VAL A 550 7.34 -4.63 20.66
N GLY A 551 7.27 -4.26 19.39
CA GLY A 551 8.43 -4.16 18.52
C GLY A 551 8.80 -2.70 18.29
N THR A 552 10.08 -2.39 18.14
CA THR A 552 10.59 -1.02 17.94
C THR A 552 11.70 -1.03 16.89
N ALA A 553 11.70 -0.05 15.97
CA ALA A 553 12.79 0.13 15.04
C ALA A 553 13.20 1.60 14.92
N LEU A 554 14.50 1.80 14.73
CA LEU A 554 15.17 3.06 14.46
C LEU A 554 15.91 2.94 13.14
N ILE A 555 15.83 3.98 12.31
CA ILE A 555 16.69 4.17 11.14
C ILE A 555 17.31 5.57 11.30
N GLY A 556 18.62 5.67 11.37
CA GLY A 556 19.31 6.93 11.69
C GLY A 556 20.81 6.75 11.90
N PRO A 557 21.51 7.79 12.38
CA PRO A 557 22.95 7.74 12.66
C PRO A 557 23.27 6.94 13.92
N GLU A 558 24.54 6.56 14.09
CA GLU A 558 25.01 5.84 15.27
C GLU A 558 24.63 6.56 16.57
N ASN A 559 24.00 5.83 17.51
CA ASN A 559 23.39 6.43 18.69
C ASN A 559 23.77 5.73 20.00
N SER A 560 24.26 6.49 20.98
CA SER A 560 24.74 6.01 22.28
C SER A 560 23.70 5.21 23.07
N TYR A 561 22.42 5.58 22.95
CA TYR A 561 21.33 4.91 23.64
C TYR A 561 21.24 3.44 23.19
N THR A 562 21.20 3.21 21.88
CA THR A 562 21.14 1.86 21.30
C THR A 562 22.43 1.06 21.48
N LYS A 563 23.58 1.74 21.55
CA LYS A 563 24.90 1.10 21.64
C LYS A 563 25.32 0.75 23.07
N SER A 564 24.86 1.50 24.07
CA SER A 564 25.40 1.41 25.45
C SER A 564 24.37 1.47 26.57
N GLU A 565 23.30 2.25 26.44
CA GLU A 565 22.29 2.42 27.51
C GLU A 565 21.20 1.33 27.48
N ASP A 566 20.84 0.84 26.30
CA ASP A 566 19.84 -0.21 26.09
C ASP A 566 20.43 -1.33 25.23
N ARG A 567 21.07 -2.31 25.88
CA ARG A 567 21.71 -3.45 25.20
C ARG A 567 20.72 -4.47 24.60
N SER A 568 19.40 -4.19 24.62
CA SER A 568 18.39 -5.04 23.99
C SER A 568 18.10 -4.64 22.53
N TRP A 569 18.85 -3.69 21.96
CA TRP A 569 18.78 -3.35 20.54
C TRP A 569 19.72 -4.24 19.72
N ASN A 570 19.17 -4.91 18.71
CA ASN A 570 19.99 -5.41 17.60
C ASN A 570 20.44 -4.20 16.76
N ILE A 571 21.72 -4.13 16.39
CA ILE A 571 22.27 -3.03 15.59
C ILE A 571 22.70 -3.60 14.24
N GLU A 572 21.95 -3.26 13.20
CA GLU A 572 22.24 -3.64 11.82
C GLU A 572 23.04 -2.49 11.17
N THR A 573 24.34 -2.70 10.94
CA THR A 573 25.27 -1.72 10.34
C THR A 573 25.60 -2.03 8.87
N ASN A 574 24.78 -2.84 8.22
CA ASN A 574 24.97 -3.19 6.81
C ASN A 574 24.63 -1.98 5.94
N GLU A 575 25.46 -1.68 4.94
CA GLU A 575 25.13 -0.67 3.94
C GLU A 575 23.89 -1.13 3.15
N LEU A 576 22.76 -0.42 3.31
CA LEU A 576 21.53 -0.60 2.51
C LEU A 576 21.66 -0.03 1.08
#